data_AF-A0A6G3MF45-F1
#
_entry.id   AF-A0A6G3MF45-F1
#
_cell.length_a   1.000
_cell.length_b   1.000
_cell.length_c   1.000
_cell.angle_alpha   90.00
_cell.angle_beta   90.00
_cell.angle_gamma   90.00
#
_symmetry.space_group_name_H-M   'P 1'
#
loop_
_entity.id
_entity.type
_entity.pdbx_description
1 polymer ?
#
loop_
_entity_poly.entity_id
_entity_poly.type
_entity_poly.pdbx_seq_one_letter_code
_entity_poly.pdbx_strand_id
1 'polypeptide(L)'
;MQREDEYYRLKEAWTNLSPDAECFQKVKLMHDMISKDVPRCDRMHAFFYSENNGNLKDLQEILNTYMFYRHEQGYDQSMPDLVSPFLYLVKNKPESFWLFVNLMNFREKIFHVSELNLYDVLCDLTLLIKFFFPTFYSHQNWDLFYISSFFGRLKLDFKRDYGLENILRLWEVFYLIFLFRLFGLKI
;
A
#
# COMPACT_ATOMS: atom_id res chain seq x y z
N MET A 1 -5.12 22.45 7.52
CA MET A 1 -5.32 23.52 6.53
C MET A 1 -4.68 23.20 5.19
N GLN A 2 -3.44 23.61 4.84
CA GLN A 2 -2.98 23.51 3.43
C GLN A 2 -3.11 22.11 2.77
N ARG A 3 -2.71 21.04 3.47
CA ARG A 3 -2.80 19.65 2.95
C ARG A 3 -4.24 19.12 2.91
N GLU A 4 -5.07 19.55 3.84
CA GLU A 4 -6.48 19.18 3.88
C GLU A 4 -7.25 19.83 2.74
N ASP A 5 -7.01 21.13 2.50
CA ASP A 5 -7.60 21.86 1.39
C ASP A 5 -7.17 21.27 0.04
N GLU A 6 -5.90 20.84 -0.08
CA GLU A 6 -5.41 20.15 -1.27
C GLU A 6 -6.11 18.79 -1.50
N TYR A 7 -6.31 17.99 -0.46
CA TYR A 7 -7.07 16.74 -0.58
C TYR A 7 -8.48 16.99 -1.14
N TYR A 8 -9.21 17.96 -0.59
CA TYR A 8 -10.55 18.26 -1.05
C TYR A 8 -10.60 18.86 -2.46
N ARG A 9 -9.60 19.66 -2.85
CA ARG A 9 -9.45 20.13 -4.23
C ARG A 9 -9.22 18.98 -5.21
N LEU A 10 -8.35 18.03 -4.86
CA LEU A 10 -8.14 16.82 -5.68
C LEU A 10 -9.43 16.01 -5.80
N LYS A 11 -10.16 15.86 -4.68
CA LYS A 11 -11.45 15.16 -4.65
C LYS A 11 -12.47 15.80 -5.58
N GLU A 12 -12.64 17.11 -5.49
CA GLU A 12 -13.54 17.86 -6.34
C GLU A 12 -13.15 17.74 -7.82
N ALA A 13 -11.85 17.81 -8.12
CA ALA A 13 -11.34 17.70 -9.48
C ALA A 13 -11.65 16.35 -10.14
N TRP A 14 -11.45 15.22 -9.44
CA TRP A 14 -11.76 13.91 -10.02
C TRP A 14 -13.25 13.60 -10.05
N THR A 15 -14.03 14.15 -9.11
CA THR A 15 -15.49 14.00 -9.09
C THR A 15 -16.13 14.69 -10.31
N ASN A 16 -15.58 15.83 -10.71
CA ASN A 16 -16.05 16.62 -11.84
C ASN A 16 -15.18 16.46 -13.10
N LEU A 17 -14.44 15.34 -13.22
CA LEU A 17 -13.51 15.13 -14.32
C LEU A 17 -14.25 15.06 -15.65
N SER A 18 -13.89 15.94 -16.59
CA SER A 18 -14.48 15.96 -17.93
C SER A 18 -14.18 14.67 -18.69
N PRO A 19 -15.16 14.08 -19.43
CA PRO A 19 -14.91 12.98 -20.35
C PRO A 19 -13.86 13.26 -21.42
N ASP A 20 -13.64 14.54 -21.76
CA ASP A 20 -12.66 14.97 -22.75
C ASP A 20 -11.24 15.13 -22.16
N ALA A 21 -11.07 14.99 -20.84
CA ALA A 21 -9.77 15.06 -20.22
C ALA A 21 -8.90 13.86 -20.62
N GLU A 22 -7.63 14.11 -20.94
CA GLU A 22 -6.69 13.08 -21.40
C GLU A 22 -6.59 11.88 -20.43
N CYS A 23 -6.62 12.13 -19.12
CA CYS A 23 -6.53 11.10 -18.09
C CYS A 23 -7.86 10.39 -17.79
N PHE A 24 -8.98 10.81 -18.37
CA PHE A 24 -10.34 10.36 -17.99
C PHE A 24 -10.48 8.84 -18.06
N GLN A 25 -10.09 8.21 -19.17
CA GLN A 25 -10.23 6.76 -19.34
C GLN A 25 -9.39 5.98 -18.33
N LYS A 26 -8.16 6.45 -18.07
CA LYS A 26 -7.25 5.82 -17.10
C LYS A 26 -7.82 5.89 -15.68
N VAL A 27 -8.25 7.08 -15.27
CA VAL A 27 -8.87 7.32 -13.95
C VAL A 27 -10.14 6.49 -13.79
N LYS A 28 -10.99 6.42 -14.82
CA LYS A 28 -12.20 5.60 -14.82
C LYS A 28 -11.91 4.11 -14.64
N LEU A 29 -10.93 3.55 -15.36
CA LEU A 29 -10.53 2.15 -15.20
C LEU A 29 -10.05 1.87 -13.77
N MET A 30 -9.26 2.77 -13.19
CA MET A 30 -8.79 2.63 -11.80
C MET A 30 -9.94 2.72 -10.80
N HIS A 31 -10.91 3.60 -11.03
CA HIS A 31 -12.13 3.68 -10.21
C HIS A 31 -12.93 2.36 -10.22
N ASP A 32 -13.06 1.72 -11.38
CA ASP A 32 -13.75 0.43 -11.51
C ASP A 32 -13.00 -0.70 -10.80
N MET A 33 -11.66 -0.68 -10.81
CA MET A 33 -10.83 -1.64 -10.08
C MET A 33 -10.96 -1.44 -8.56
N ILE A 34 -10.86 -0.20 -8.08
CA ILE A 34 -11.05 0.14 -6.66
C ILE A 34 -12.42 -0.33 -6.17
N SER A 35 -13.47 -0.09 -6.95
CA SER A 35 -14.85 -0.46 -6.60
C SER A 35 -15.04 -1.98 -6.43
N LYS A 36 -14.19 -2.80 -7.04
CA LYS A 36 -14.19 -4.27 -6.90
C LYS A 36 -13.33 -4.76 -5.73
N ASP A 37 -12.31 -4.00 -5.36
CA ASP A 37 -11.31 -4.43 -4.38
C ASP A 37 -11.64 -3.97 -2.96
N VAL A 38 -12.10 -2.72 -2.81
CA VAL A 38 -12.43 -2.14 -1.48
C VAL A 38 -13.44 -2.99 -0.70
N PRO A 39 -14.52 -3.53 -1.29
CA PRO A 39 -15.48 -4.36 -0.55
C PRO A 39 -14.87 -5.62 0.09
N ARG A 40 -13.67 -6.03 -0.33
CA ARG A 40 -12.97 -7.23 0.15
C ARG A 40 -11.90 -6.90 1.20
N CYS A 41 -11.59 -5.63 1.43
CA CYS A 41 -10.51 -5.20 2.32
C CYS A 41 -10.90 -5.32 3.80
N ASP A 42 -10.06 -6.01 4.59
CA ASP A 42 -10.12 -6.12 6.06
C ASP A 42 -11.51 -6.41 6.65
N ARG A 43 -12.35 -7.17 5.94
CA ARG A 43 -13.74 -7.45 6.33
C ARG A 43 -13.88 -8.24 7.63
N MET A 44 -12.81 -8.88 8.09
CA MET A 44 -12.78 -9.56 9.40
C MET A 44 -12.61 -8.58 10.58
N HIS A 45 -12.23 -7.33 10.31
CA HIS A 45 -12.02 -6.32 11.34
C HIS A 45 -13.28 -5.48 11.56
N ALA A 46 -13.66 -5.23 12.82
CA ALA A 46 -14.89 -4.52 13.18
C ALA A 46 -15.00 -3.14 12.51
N PHE A 47 -13.87 -2.46 12.31
CA PHE A 47 -13.81 -1.16 11.63
C PHE A 47 -14.26 -1.21 10.15
N PHE A 48 -14.15 -2.35 9.47
CA PHE A 48 -14.54 -2.51 8.05
C PHE A 48 -15.65 -3.55 7.84
N TYR A 49 -16.16 -4.17 8.91
CA TYR A 49 -17.09 -5.30 8.86
C TYR A 49 -18.48 -4.95 8.29
N SER A 50 -19.09 -3.82 8.67
CA SER A 50 -20.47 -3.53 8.24
C SER A 50 -20.51 -2.84 6.88
N GLU A 51 -21.42 -3.29 5.99
CA GLU A 51 -21.64 -2.65 4.68
C GLU A 51 -22.23 -1.24 4.79
N ASN A 52 -22.90 -0.96 5.92
CA ASN A 52 -23.36 0.37 6.27
C ASN A 52 -22.28 1.23 6.96
N ASN A 53 -21.05 0.72 7.14
CA ASN A 53 -19.97 1.52 7.70
C ASN A 53 -19.47 2.51 6.66
N GLY A 54 -19.50 3.81 6.98
CA GLY A 54 -18.91 4.86 6.16
C GLY A 54 -17.42 4.62 5.86
N ASN A 55 -16.74 3.82 6.68
CA ASN A 55 -15.30 3.56 6.58
C ASN A 55 -14.85 2.93 5.25
N LEU A 56 -15.63 2.01 4.65
CA LEU A 56 -15.28 1.47 3.33
C LEU A 56 -15.46 2.51 2.22
N LYS A 57 -16.46 3.38 2.34
CA LYS A 57 -16.65 4.51 1.41
C LYS A 57 -15.51 5.52 1.55
N ASP A 58 -15.07 5.78 2.78
CA ASP A 58 -13.93 6.64 3.05
C ASP A 58 -12.63 6.06 2.49
N LEU A 59 -12.42 4.75 2.64
CA LEU A 59 -11.31 4.03 2.03
C LEU A 59 -11.32 4.15 0.49
N GLN A 60 -12.48 3.94 -0.13
CA GLN A 60 -12.66 4.10 -1.57
C GLN A 60 -12.41 5.54 -2.02
N GLU A 61 -12.88 6.54 -1.28
CA GLU A 61 -12.65 7.96 -1.57
C GLU A 61 -11.18 8.34 -1.51
N ILE A 62 -10.44 7.84 -0.50
CA ILE A 62 -8.99 8.04 -0.39
C ILE A 62 -8.28 7.45 -1.60
N LEU A 63 -8.59 6.19 -1.96
CA LEU A 63 -7.95 5.51 -3.09
C LEU A 63 -8.26 6.19 -4.43
N ASN A 64 -9.50 6.62 -4.66
CA ASN A 64 -9.86 7.36 -5.87
C ASN A 64 -9.11 8.69 -5.97
N THR A 65 -9.02 9.41 -4.86
CA THR A 65 -8.28 10.67 -4.79
C THR A 65 -6.79 10.43 -5.06
N TYR A 66 -6.23 9.33 -4.56
CA TYR A 66 -4.85 8.95 -4.81
C TYR A 66 -4.62 8.54 -6.27
N MET A 67 -5.54 7.78 -6.86
CA MET A 67 -5.47 7.40 -8.27
C MET A 67 -5.61 8.58 -9.20
N PHE A 68 -6.33 9.64 -8.83
CA PHE A 68 -6.30 10.88 -9.59
C PHE A 68 -4.95 11.61 -9.43
N TYR A 69 -4.48 11.73 -8.19
CA TYR A 69 -3.22 12.42 -7.84
C TYR A 69 -1.97 11.78 -8.47
N ARG A 70 -1.92 10.45 -8.56
CA ARG A 70 -0.80 9.65 -9.11
C ARG A 70 -1.26 8.70 -10.22
N HIS A 71 -2.16 9.15 -11.11
CA HIS A 71 -2.72 8.29 -12.16
C HIS A 71 -1.65 7.63 -13.04
N GLU A 72 -0.49 8.28 -13.22
CA GLU A 72 0.60 7.71 -14.00
C GLU A 72 1.18 6.41 -13.45
N GLN A 73 1.14 6.22 -12.13
CA GLN A 73 1.66 5.01 -11.47
C GLN A 73 0.71 3.80 -11.59
N GLY A 74 -0.56 4.03 -11.94
CA GLY A 74 -1.57 2.98 -12.02
C GLY A 74 -2.02 2.48 -10.64
N TYR A 75 -3.02 1.60 -10.67
CA TYR A 75 -3.63 1.00 -9.49
C TYR A 75 -3.11 -0.42 -9.27
N ASP A 76 -2.82 -0.77 -8.01
CA ASP A 76 -2.51 -2.13 -7.61
C ASP A 76 -3.56 -2.63 -6.60
N GLN A 77 -4.06 -3.85 -6.81
CA GLN A 77 -5.08 -4.49 -5.95
C GLN A 77 -4.68 -4.65 -4.48
N SER A 78 -3.40 -4.45 -4.15
CA SER A 78 -2.87 -4.46 -2.79
C SER A 78 -2.91 -3.09 -2.10
N MET A 79 -3.19 -2.00 -2.82
CA MET A 79 -3.26 -0.64 -2.26
C MET A 79 -4.33 -0.46 -1.16
N PRO A 80 -5.54 -1.06 -1.23
CA PRO A 80 -6.50 -0.95 -0.12
C PRO A 80 -5.94 -1.47 1.20
N ASP A 81 -5.18 -2.58 1.16
CA ASP A 81 -4.54 -3.17 2.34
C ASP A 81 -3.51 -2.20 2.96
N LEU A 82 -2.90 -1.31 2.15
CA LEU A 82 -1.94 -0.32 2.64
C LEU A 82 -2.59 0.92 3.26
N VAL A 83 -3.76 1.33 2.76
CA VAL A 83 -4.48 2.51 3.28
C VAL A 83 -5.26 2.17 4.54
N SER A 84 -5.81 0.96 4.62
CA SER A 84 -6.71 0.56 5.70
C SER A 84 -6.14 0.76 7.12
N PRO A 85 -4.84 0.52 7.42
CA PRO A 85 -4.29 0.75 8.76
C PRO A 85 -4.25 2.23 9.11
N PHE A 86 -3.94 3.11 8.15
CA PHE A 86 -3.92 4.55 8.38
C PHE A 86 -5.31 5.10 8.63
N LEU A 87 -6.30 4.67 7.84
CA LEU A 87 -7.68 5.09 8.05
C LEU A 87 -8.22 4.59 9.40
N TYR A 88 -7.86 3.37 9.80
CA TYR A 88 -8.20 2.83 11.11
C TYR A 88 -7.57 3.64 12.27
N LEU A 89 -6.28 3.96 12.16
CA LEU A 89 -5.52 4.68 13.18
C LEU A 89 -6.01 6.12 13.34
N VAL A 90 -6.08 6.84 12.22
CA VAL A 90 -6.24 8.30 12.23
C VAL A 90 -7.70 8.72 12.16
N LYS A 91 -8.55 7.92 11.49
CA LYS A 91 -10.00 8.19 11.33
C LYS A 91 -10.29 9.55 10.69
N ASN A 92 -9.34 10.07 9.90
CA ASN A 92 -9.46 11.28 9.11
C ASN A 92 -8.98 10.98 7.67
N LYS A 93 -9.82 11.31 6.68
CA LYS A 93 -9.55 11.02 5.27
C LYS A 93 -8.32 11.77 4.71
N PRO A 94 -8.27 13.12 4.76
CA PRO A 94 -7.11 13.86 4.30
C PRO A 94 -5.79 13.38 4.92
N GLU A 95 -5.74 13.15 6.23
CA GLU A 95 -4.51 12.70 6.90
C GLU A 95 -4.11 11.29 6.46
N SER A 96 -5.07 10.37 6.38
CA SER A 96 -4.82 9.00 5.90
C SER A 96 -4.34 8.99 4.45
N PHE A 97 -4.91 9.85 3.61
CA PHE A 97 -4.47 10.05 2.24
C PHE A 97 -3.01 10.49 2.17
N TRP A 98 -2.60 11.50 2.96
CA TRP A 98 -1.22 11.96 2.92
C TRP A 98 -0.22 10.98 3.53
N LEU A 99 -0.61 10.22 4.56
CA LEU A 99 0.19 9.11 5.06
C LEU A 99 0.41 8.06 3.95
N PHE A 100 -0.66 7.72 3.22
CA PHE A 100 -0.57 6.80 2.10
C PHE A 100 0.28 7.33 0.95
N VAL A 101 0.15 8.60 0.57
CA VAL A 101 1.02 9.22 -0.45
C VAL A 101 2.49 9.09 -0.07
N ASN A 102 2.83 9.40 1.19
CA ASN A 102 4.21 9.27 1.66
C ASN A 102 4.68 7.81 1.66
N LEU A 103 3.81 6.87 2.04
CA LEU A 103 4.11 5.46 1.98
C LEU A 103 4.40 5.00 0.55
N MET A 104 3.57 5.40 -0.42
CA MET A 104 3.75 5.02 -1.81
C MET A 104 5.00 5.64 -2.43
N ASN A 105 5.31 6.91 -2.13
CA ASN A 105 6.58 7.52 -2.54
C ASN A 105 7.78 6.75 -1.95
N PHE A 106 7.67 6.30 -0.69
CA PHE A 106 8.72 5.52 -0.05
C PHE A 106 8.88 4.13 -0.69
N ARG A 107 7.78 3.53 -1.15
CA ARG A 107 7.75 2.15 -1.69
C ARG A 107 7.64 2.09 -3.21
N GLU A 108 7.87 3.21 -3.89
CA GLU A 108 7.68 3.36 -5.35
C GLU A 108 8.35 2.22 -6.12
N LYS A 109 9.63 1.94 -5.83
CA LYS A 109 10.37 0.85 -6.46
C LYS A 109 9.70 -0.51 -6.31
N ILE A 110 9.18 -0.85 -5.12
CA ILE A 110 8.56 -2.15 -4.84
C ILE A 110 7.22 -2.29 -5.58
N PHE A 111 6.52 -1.19 -5.84
CA PHE A 111 5.25 -1.20 -6.58
C PHE A 111 5.46 -1.16 -8.10
N HIS A 112 6.55 -0.55 -8.57
CA HIS A 112 6.96 -0.56 -9.97
C HIS A 112 7.94 -1.70 -10.28
N VAL A 113 7.47 -2.93 -10.08
CA VAL A 113 8.27 -4.15 -10.32
C VAL A 113 8.69 -4.29 -11.79
N SER A 114 8.06 -3.61 -12.74
CA SER A 114 8.60 -3.54 -14.11
C SER A 114 9.94 -2.80 -14.20
N GLU A 115 10.26 -1.96 -13.22
CA GLU A 115 11.52 -1.21 -13.10
C GLU A 115 12.53 -1.87 -12.14
N LEU A 116 12.07 -2.77 -11.27
CA LEU A 116 12.94 -3.65 -10.49
C LEU A 116 13.13 -4.97 -11.23
N ASN A 117 14.36 -5.48 -11.29
CA ASN A 117 14.52 -6.87 -11.67
C ASN A 117 14.00 -7.74 -10.51
N LEU A 118 12.73 -8.19 -10.59
CA LEU A 118 12.11 -9.04 -9.56
C LEU A 118 13.00 -10.24 -9.25
N TYR A 119 13.67 -10.79 -10.27
CA TYR A 119 14.64 -11.85 -10.10
C TYR A 119 15.75 -11.48 -9.12
N ASP A 120 16.34 -10.28 -9.23
CA ASP A 120 17.40 -9.81 -8.33
C ASP A 120 16.89 -9.67 -6.89
N VAL A 121 15.66 -9.13 -6.70
CA VAL A 121 15.04 -9.04 -5.37
C VAL A 121 14.83 -10.43 -4.75
N LEU A 122 14.37 -11.40 -5.55
CA LEU A 122 14.20 -12.78 -5.10
C LEU A 122 15.55 -13.44 -4.80
N CYS A 123 16.58 -13.18 -5.60
CA CYS A 123 17.94 -13.65 -5.35
C CYS A 123 18.51 -13.09 -4.05
N ASP A 124 18.40 -11.78 -3.82
CA ASP A 124 18.84 -11.13 -2.59
C ASP A 124 18.11 -11.71 -1.37
N LEU A 125 16.79 -11.90 -1.46
CA LEU A 125 16.00 -12.52 -0.41
C LEU A 125 16.48 -13.95 -0.11
N THR A 126 16.78 -14.72 -1.15
CA THR A 126 17.30 -16.09 -1.02
C THR A 126 18.66 -16.10 -0.31
N LEU A 127 19.54 -15.16 -0.65
CA LEU A 127 20.85 -15.01 -0.02
C LEU A 127 20.72 -14.64 1.46
N LEU A 128 19.82 -13.70 1.80
CA LEU A 128 19.56 -13.34 3.19
C LEU A 128 19.02 -14.52 4.00
N ILE A 129 18.08 -15.30 3.45
CA ILE A 129 17.56 -16.49 4.12
C ILE A 129 18.66 -17.53 4.33
N LYS A 130 19.48 -17.78 3.31
CA LYS A 130 20.61 -18.71 3.41
C LYS A 130 21.63 -18.27 4.47
N PHE A 131 21.89 -16.96 4.56
CA PHE A 131 22.85 -16.40 5.50
C PHE A 131 22.35 -16.42 6.95
N PHE A 132 21.13 -15.91 7.20
CA PHE A 132 20.59 -15.79 8.56
C PHE A 132 19.96 -17.09 9.08
N PHE A 133 19.46 -17.94 8.18
CA PHE A 133 18.72 -19.16 8.54
C PHE A 133 19.22 -20.38 7.74
N PRO A 134 20.51 -20.77 7.88
CA PRO A 134 21.10 -21.82 7.05
C PRO A 134 20.45 -23.20 7.24
N THR A 135 20.02 -23.52 8.45
CA THR A 135 19.28 -24.76 8.73
C THR A 135 17.90 -24.75 8.10
N PHE A 136 17.17 -23.63 8.15
CA PHE A 136 15.89 -23.51 7.45
C PHE A 136 16.08 -23.59 5.93
N TYR A 137 17.16 -22.99 5.42
CA TYR A 137 17.50 -23.04 4.01
C TYR A 137 17.72 -24.47 3.52
N SER A 138 18.44 -25.30 4.28
CA SER A 138 18.79 -26.67 3.86
C SER A 138 17.63 -27.66 3.85
N HIS A 139 16.53 -27.39 4.56
CA HIS A 139 15.40 -28.32 4.71
C HIS A 139 14.23 -28.05 3.74
N GLN A 140 14.30 -26.98 2.93
CA GLN A 140 13.24 -26.59 2.01
C GLN A 140 13.77 -26.48 0.58
N ASN A 141 12.90 -26.73 -0.39
CA ASN A 141 13.23 -26.51 -1.80
C ASN A 141 12.96 -25.04 -2.13
N TRP A 142 14.00 -24.21 -2.07
CA TRP A 142 13.95 -22.76 -2.35
C TRP A 142 13.93 -22.47 -3.85
N ASP A 143 12.95 -23.02 -4.56
CA ASP A 143 12.73 -22.64 -5.94
C ASP A 143 12.14 -21.22 -6.04
N LEU A 144 12.25 -20.62 -7.23
CA LEU A 144 11.77 -19.27 -7.49
C LEU A 144 10.26 -19.14 -7.22
N PHE A 145 9.50 -20.21 -7.37
CA PHE A 145 8.08 -20.23 -7.07
C PHE A 145 7.84 -20.02 -5.56
N TYR A 146 8.53 -20.79 -4.71
CA TYR A 146 8.44 -20.65 -3.26
C TYR A 146 8.88 -19.25 -2.80
N ILE A 147 10.00 -18.73 -3.31
CA ILE A 147 10.51 -17.40 -2.95
C ILE A 147 9.56 -16.30 -3.45
N SER A 148 8.96 -16.46 -4.63
CA SER A 148 7.97 -15.49 -5.15
C SER A 148 6.71 -15.40 -4.28
N SER A 149 6.36 -16.47 -3.56
CA SER A 149 5.25 -16.44 -2.60
C SER A 149 5.52 -15.52 -1.39
N PHE A 150 6.79 -15.28 -1.05
CA PHE A 150 7.18 -14.31 -0.02
C PHE A 150 7.14 -12.87 -0.53
N PHE A 151 7.37 -12.65 -1.82
CA PHE A 151 7.40 -11.30 -2.38
C PHE A 151 6.09 -10.55 -2.14
N GLY A 152 4.95 -11.21 -2.27
CA GLY A 152 3.64 -10.60 -1.98
C GLY A 152 3.51 -10.13 -0.52
N ARG A 153 4.13 -10.84 0.43
CA ARG A 153 4.17 -10.45 1.85
C ARG A 153 5.08 -9.25 2.07
N LEU A 154 6.28 -9.28 1.47
CA LEU A 154 7.25 -8.16 1.54
C LEU A 154 6.72 -6.91 0.86
N LYS A 155 6.03 -7.05 -0.27
CA LYS A 155 5.37 -5.96 -0.98
C LYS A 155 4.37 -5.23 -0.09
N LEU A 156 3.78 -5.91 0.90
CA LEU A 156 2.81 -5.37 1.81
C LEU A 156 3.34 -5.16 3.24
N ASP A 157 4.66 -5.24 3.47
CA ASP A 157 5.25 -5.21 4.81
C ASP A 157 4.54 -6.13 5.80
N PHE A 158 4.15 -7.32 5.34
CA PHE A 158 3.45 -8.35 6.11
C PHE A 158 2.03 -7.96 6.56
N LYS A 159 1.40 -6.94 5.95
CA LYS A 159 0.03 -6.50 6.29
C LYS A 159 -1.02 -7.62 6.26
N ARG A 160 -0.83 -8.64 5.43
CA ARG A 160 -1.75 -9.80 5.36
C ARG A 160 -1.47 -10.86 6.42
N ASP A 161 -0.32 -10.79 7.09
CA ASP A 161 0.07 -11.73 8.13
C ASP A 161 -0.36 -11.26 9.54
N TYR A 162 -0.74 -9.99 9.70
CA TYR A 162 -1.07 -9.37 10.99
C TYR A 162 -2.39 -8.61 10.96
N GLY A 163 -3.10 -8.60 12.10
CA GLY A 163 -4.24 -7.71 12.33
C GLY A 163 -3.82 -6.23 12.40
N LEU A 164 -4.79 -5.31 12.29
CA LEU A 164 -4.54 -3.87 12.16
C LEU A 164 -3.70 -3.27 13.31
N GLU A 165 -3.90 -3.69 14.55
CA GLU A 165 -3.12 -3.19 15.68
C GLU A 165 -1.66 -3.65 15.62
N ASN A 166 -1.42 -4.90 15.24
CA ASN A 166 -0.09 -5.48 15.21
C ASN A 166 0.72 -4.98 14.01
N ILE A 167 0.08 -4.81 12.85
CA ILE A 167 0.75 -4.26 11.67
C ILE A 167 1.18 -2.80 11.89
N LEU A 168 0.35 -2.00 12.57
CA LEU A 168 0.71 -0.62 12.90
C LEU A 168 1.98 -0.55 13.77
N ARG A 169 2.08 -1.41 14.79
CA ARG A 169 3.30 -1.52 15.63
C ARG A 169 4.52 -1.97 14.83
N LEU A 170 4.36 -2.93 13.93
CA LEU A 170 5.44 -3.38 13.05
C LEU A 170 5.92 -2.23 12.16
N TRP A 171 4.98 -1.49 11.57
CA TRP A 171 5.27 -0.36 10.70
C TRP A 171 5.95 0.79 11.44
N GLU A 172 5.55 1.10 12.69
CA GLU A 172 6.26 2.07 13.54
C GLU A 172 7.75 1.74 13.64
N VAL A 173 8.10 0.46 13.88
CA VAL A 173 9.50 0.01 13.93
C VAL A 173 10.18 0.16 12.57
N PHE A 174 9.53 -0.21 11.47
CA PHE A 174 10.09 -0.06 10.12
C PHE A 174 10.37 1.41 9.77
N TYR A 175 9.42 2.31 10.05
CA TYR A 175 9.60 3.74 9.81
C TYR A 175 10.66 4.35 10.71
N LEU A 176 10.76 3.94 11.98
CA LEU A 176 11.82 4.41 12.88
C LEU A 176 13.19 3.98 12.39
N ILE A 177 13.38 2.70 12.06
CA ILE A 177 14.65 2.18 11.50
C ILE A 177 15.02 2.95 10.23
N PHE A 178 14.04 3.25 9.39
CA PHE A 178 14.25 4.01 8.17
C PHE A 178 14.65 5.46 8.46
N LEU A 179 13.95 6.17 9.35
CA LEU A 179 14.29 7.52 9.76
C LEU A 179 15.73 7.59 10.30
N PHE A 180 16.13 6.63 11.14
CA PHE A 180 17.51 6.55 11.62
C PHE A 180 18.51 6.43 10.46
N ARG A 181 18.25 5.57 9.46
CA ARG A 181 19.10 5.46 8.27
C ARG A 181 19.15 6.75 7.45
N LEU A 182 18.01 7.41 7.25
CA LEU A 182 17.93 8.64 6.46
C LEU A 182 18.70 9.80 7.11
N PHE A 183 18.73 9.85 8.45
CA PHE A 183 19.50 10.83 9.22
C PHE A 183 20.93 10.36 9.56
N GLY A 184 21.38 9.23 9.01
CA GLY A 184 22.73 8.70 9.25
C GLY A 184 23.00 8.29 10.71
N LEU A 185 21.94 8.10 11.50
CA LEU A 185 22.00 7.69 12.89
C LEU A 185 22.22 6.17 12.95
N LYS A 186 23.27 5.74 13.67
CA LYS A 186 23.53 4.33 13.92
C LYS A 186 22.62 3.83 15.04
N ILE A 187 21.93 2.73 14.78
CA ILE A 187 21.22 1.92 15.79
C ILE A 187 22.22 0.93 16.37
#